data_AF-A0A2E8CGK5-F1
#
_entry.id   AF-A0A2E8CGK5-F1
#
_cell.length_a   1.000
_cell.length_b   1.000
_cell.length_c   1.000
_cell.angle_alpha   90.00
_cell.angle_beta   90.00
_cell.angle_gamma   90.00
#
_symmetry.space_group_name_H-M   'P 1'
#
loop_
_entity.id
_entity.type
_entity.pdbx_description
1 polymer ?
#
loop_
_entity_poly.entity_id
_entity_poly.type
_entity_poly.pdbx_seq_one_letter_code
_entity_poly.pdbx_strand_id
1 'polypeptide(L)'
;MPLKKSQKSLKKWTKQDWGTKSGKKSTQGKKATGERYLPKAAREALSDKEYAATSRKKRADTKKGKQFSKQPKKIAKKTARHRK
;
A
#
# COMPACT_ATOMS: atom_id res chain seq x y z
N MET A 1 -23.37 -2.80 -23.47
CA MET A 1 -23.37 -1.52 -22.70
C MET A 1 -21.93 -1.11 -22.36
N PRO A 2 -21.48 0.11 -22.72
CA PRO A 2 -20.16 0.60 -22.31
C PRO A 2 -20.12 0.87 -20.80
N LEU A 3 -19.00 0.54 -20.16
CA LEU A 3 -18.82 0.76 -18.71
C LEU A 3 -18.79 2.26 -18.37
N LYS A 4 -19.50 2.64 -17.30
CA LYS A 4 -19.42 4.00 -16.72
C LYS A 4 -18.01 4.27 -16.18
N LYS A 5 -17.61 5.54 -16.07
CA LYS A 5 -16.26 5.94 -15.58
C LYS A 5 -15.92 5.32 -14.22
N SER A 6 -16.87 5.29 -13.29
CA SER A 6 -16.70 4.66 -11.96
C SER A 6 -16.45 3.16 -12.07
N GLN A 7 -17.20 2.46 -12.91
CA GLN A 7 -17.02 1.03 -13.16
C GLN A 7 -15.67 0.71 -13.81
N LYS A 8 -15.20 1.59 -14.72
CA LYS A 8 -13.85 1.48 -15.29
C LYS A 8 -12.77 1.63 -14.21
N SER A 9 -12.91 2.61 -13.31
CA SER A 9 -11.98 2.82 -12.19
C SER A 9 -11.97 1.65 -11.21
N LEU A 10 -13.15 1.13 -10.86
CA LEU A 10 -13.27 -0.03 -9.97
C LEU A 10 -12.64 -1.27 -10.61
N LYS A 11 -12.92 -1.53 -11.90
CA LYS A 11 -12.32 -2.64 -12.65
C LYS A 11 -10.79 -2.54 -12.68
N LYS A 12 -10.22 -1.34 -12.83
CA LYS A 12 -8.76 -1.15 -12.73
C LYS A 12 -8.25 -1.47 -11.33
N TRP A 13 -8.89 -0.92 -10.29
CA TRP A 13 -8.51 -1.10 -8.90
C TRP A 13 -8.54 -2.58 -8.47
N THR A 14 -9.59 -3.31 -8.83
CA THR A 14 -9.76 -4.74 -8.51
C THR A 14 -8.76 -5.64 -9.25
N LYS A 15 -8.29 -5.23 -10.43
CA LYS A 15 -7.28 -5.96 -11.20
C LYS A 15 -5.86 -5.80 -10.68
N GLN A 16 -5.60 -4.83 -9.80
CA GLN A 16 -4.26 -4.63 -9.26
C GLN A 16 -3.90 -5.78 -8.33
N ASP A 17 -2.64 -6.21 -8.37
CA ASP A 17 -2.13 -7.19 -7.42
C ASP A 17 -1.75 -6.50 -6.09
N TRP A 18 -2.57 -6.70 -5.07
CA TRP A 18 -2.42 -6.07 -3.76
C TRP A 18 -1.68 -6.96 -2.76
N GLY A 19 -0.58 -6.44 -2.21
CA GLY A 19 0.29 -7.24 -1.34
C GLY A 19 1.27 -6.43 -0.50
N THR A 20 2.08 -7.16 0.27
CA THR A 20 3.30 -6.65 0.92
C THR A 20 4.51 -6.98 0.04
N LYS A 21 5.70 -6.48 0.39
CA LYS A 21 6.92 -6.84 -0.37
C LYS A 21 7.35 -8.27 -0.07
N SER A 22 7.17 -8.73 1.16
CA SER A 22 7.53 -10.09 1.57
C SER A 22 6.48 -11.17 1.25
N GLY A 23 5.29 -10.79 0.76
CA GLY A 23 4.16 -11.72 0.59
C GLY A 23 3.48 -12.14 1.91
N LYS A 24 4.05 -11.76 3.06
CA LYS A 24 3.47 -12.06 4.39
C LYS A 24 2.31 -11.12 4.71
N LYS A 25 1.44 -11.57 5.63
CA LYS A 25 0.31 -10.77 6.11
C LYS A 25 0.79 -9.45 6.72
N SER A 26 0.04 -8.38 6.44
CA SER A 26 0.39 -7.04 6.88
C SER A 26 0.05 -6.80 8.36
N THR A 27 -1.18 -7.11 8.78
CA THR A 27 -1.69 -6.87 10.15
C THR A 27 -2.34 -8.09 10.78
N GLN A 28 -2.72 -9.09 9.97
CA GLN A 28 -3.50 -10.23 10.44
C GLN A 28 -2.62 -11.42 10.88
N GLY A 29 -2.89 -11.93 12.07
CA GLY A 29 -2.28 -13.14 12.61
C GLY A 29 -0.91 -12.92 13.26
N LYS A 30 -0.45 -13.95 14.00
CA LYS A 30 0.80 -13.92 14.80
C LYS A 30 2.07 -13.62 13.97
N LYS A 31 2.04 -13.91 12.67
CA LYS A 31 3.16 -13.72 11.73
C LYS A 31 3.05 -12.42 10.92
N ALA A 32 2.19 -11.48 11.31
CA ALA A 32 2.02 -10.22 10.60
C ALA A 32 3.28 -9.35 10.68
N THR A 33 3.76 -8.86 9.54
CA THR A 33 5.03 -8.13 9.50
C THR A 33 4.88 -6.63 9.75
N GLY A 34 3.66 -6.10 9.78
CA GLY A 34 3.41 -4.65 9.83
C GLY A 34 3.82 -3.92 8.55
N GLU A 35 4.15 -4.65 7.48
CA GLU A 35 4.53 -4.06 6.19
C GLU A 35 3.40 -3.25 5.56
N ARG A 36 3.76 -2.32 4.67
CA ARG A 36 2.79 -1.53 3.93
C ARG A 36 2.11 -2.40 2.87
N TYR A 37 0.77 -2.43 2.91
CA TYR A 37 -0.07 -3.08 1.91
C TYR A 37 -0.30 -2.11 0.75
N LEU A 38 0.20 -2.47 -0.44
CA LEU A 38 0.24 -1.60 -1.63
C LEU A 38 0.03 -2.45 -2.89
N PRO A 39 -0.49 -1.84 -3.98
CA PRO A 39 -0.55 -2.51 -5.27
C PRO A 39 0.87 -2.75 -5.81
N LYS A 40 1.05 -3.82 -6.59
CA LYS A 40 2.35 -4.27 -7.11
C LYS A 40 3.12 -3.16 -7.82
N ALA A 41 2.47 -2.46 -8.74
CA ALA A 41 3.07 -1.33 -9.46
C ALA A 41 3.58 -0.22 -8.52
N ALA A 42 2.88 0.04 -7.40
CA ALA A 42 3.34 1.01 -6.41
C ALA A 42 4.50 0.47 -5.58
N ARG A 43 4.56 -0.84 -5.32
CA ARG A 43 5.69 -1.47 -4.60
C ARG A 43 6.96 -1.41 -5.45
N GLU A 44 6.85 -1.76 -6.73
CA GLU A 44 7.97 -1.77 -7.69
C GLU A 44 8.48 -0.36 -8.02
N ALA A 45 7.60 0.65 -8.01
CA ALA A 45 8.03 2.02 -8.17
C ALA A 45 8.89 2.52 -6.99
N LEU A 46 8.76 1.94 -5.79
CA LEU A 46 9.53 2.37 -4.61
C LEU A 46 10.89 1.71 -4.57
N SER A 47 11.91 2.48 -4.22
CA SER A 47 13.20 1.91 -3.82
C SER A 47 13.04 1.16 -2.49
N ASP A 48 13.98 0.26 -2.23
CA ASP A 48 14.02 -0.52 -0.99
C ASP A 48 14.07 0.36 0.26
N LYS A 49 14.81 1.47 0.19
CA LYS A 49 14.89 2.47 1.27
C LYS A 49 13.53 3.15 1.49
N GLU A 50 12.83 3.52 0.43
CA GLU A 50 11.49 4.12 0.52
C GLU A 50 10.47 3.12 1.08
N TYR A 51 10.47 1.88 0.61
CA TYR A 51 9.58 0.83 1.11
C TYR A 51 9.84 0.53 2.60
N ALA A 52 11.11 0.47 3.01
CA ALA A 52 11.48 0.29 4.40
C ALA A 52 11.02 1.48 5.26
N ALA A 53 11.20 2.72 4.80
CA ALA A 53 10.77 3.91 5.52
C ALA A 53 9.25 3.97 5.71
N THR A 54 8.48 3.64 4.67
CA THR A 54 7.02 3.59 4.76
C THR A 54 6.59 2.47 5.72
N SER A 55 7.17 1.27 5.64
CA SER A 55 6.84 0.17 6.55
C SER A 55 7.21 0.49 8.01
N ARG A 56 8.38 1.11 8.27
CA ARG A 56 8.79 1.57 9.60
C ARG A 56 7.80 2.57 10.18
N LYS A 57 7.35 3.55 9.38
CA LYS A 57 6.32 4.51 9.81
C LYS A 57 5.01 3.81 10.17
N LYS A 58 4.62 2.78 9.42
CA LYS A 58 3.41 1.99 9.70
C LYS A 58 3.51 1.34 11.06
N ARG A 59 4.57 0.58 11.28
CA ARG A 59 4.82 -0.12 12.55
C ARG A 59 4.84 0.83 13.74
N ALA A 60 5.50 1.97 13.59
CA ALA A 60 5.55 2.99 14.64
C ALA A 60 4.17 3.56 14.97
N ASP A 61 3.34 3.86 13.97
CA ASP A 61 1.97 4.34 14.20
C ASP A 61 1.06 3.26 14.79
N THR A 62 1.16 2.02 14.31
CA THR A 62 0.43 0.88 14.87
C THR A 62 0.81 0.63 16.32
N LYS A 63 2.11 0.70 16.67
CA LYS A 63 2.58 0.59 18.07
C LYS A 63 2.02 1.70 18.95
N LYS A 64 1.75 2.88 18.38
CA LYS A 64 1.10 4.01 19.05
C LYS A 64 -0.45 3.91 19.08
N GLY A 65 -1.03 2.77 18.69
CA GLY A 65 -2.48 2.57 18.68
C GLY A 65 -3.22 3.36 17.60
N LYS A 66 -2.53 3.93 16.60
CA LYS A 66 -3.20 4.70 15.55
C LYS A 66 -3.90 3.77 14.56
N GLN A 67 -5.19 3.98 14.37
CA GLN A 67 -5.98 3.30 13.34
C GLN A 67 -5.45 3.59 11.93
N PHE A 68 -4.97 4.81 11.68
CA PHE A 68 -4.46 5.24 10.37
C PHE A 68 -3.02 5.74 10.43
N SER A 69 -2.17 5.22 9.54
CA SER A 69 -0.78 5.64 9.36
C SER A 69 -0.59 6.41 8.05
N LYS A 70 -0.33 7.71 8.13
CA LYS A 70 -0.01 8.53 6.95
C LYS A 70 1.34 8.13 6.36
N GLN A 71 1.42 7.93 5.04
CA GLN A 71 2.70 7.71 4.37
C GLN A 71 3.58 8.97 4.43
N PRO A 72 4.91 8.83 4.47
CA PRO A 72 5.81 9.96 4.29
C PRO A 72 5.47 10.74 3.00
N LYS A 73 5.43 12.08 3.04
CA LYS A 73 4.86 12.92 1.97
C LYS A 73 5.42 12.61 0.58
N LYS A 74 6.74 12.41 0.44
CA LYS A 74 7.40 12.09 -0.84
C LYS A 74 6.90 10.75 -1.42
N ILE A 75 6.84 9.71 -0.58
CA ILE A 75 6.37 8.37 -0.93
C ILE A 75 4.87 8.38 -1.25
N ALA A 76 4.08 9.16 -0.51
CA ALA A 76 2.65 9.34 -0.75
C ALA A 76 2.40 9.87 -2.17
N LYS A 77 3.15 10.89 -2.60
CA LYS A 77 3.05 11.48 -3.95
C LYS A 77 3.41 10.46 -5.04
N LYS A 78 4.47 9.67 -4.82
CA LYS A 78 4.93 8.64 -5.77
C LYS A 78 3.89 7.53 -5.93
N THR A 79 3.42 6.96 -4.81
CA THR A 79 2.42 5.88 -4.82
C THR A 79 1.02 6.32 -5.26
N ALA A 80 0.66 7.60 -5.13
CA ALA A 80 -0.67 8.10 -5.51
C ALA A 80 -0.96 7.93 -7.00
N ARG A 81 0.07 7.95 -7.86
CA ARG A 81 -0.07 7.79 -9.31
C ARG A 81 -0.55 6.40 -9.72
N HIS A 82 -0.30 5.39 -8.88
CA HIS A 82 -0.63 3.99 -9.16
C HIS A 82 -2.01 3.55 -8.64
N ARG A 83 -2.78 4.46 -8.03
CA ARG A 83 -4.11 4.15 -7.45
C ARG A 83 -5.28 4.46 -8.41
N LYS A 84 -5.00 4.86 -9.66
CA LYS A 84 -5.97 5.31 -10.66
C LYS A 84 -6.21 4.25 -11.75
#